data_AF-A0A164HW25-F1
#
_entry.id   AF-A0A164HW25-F1
#
_cell.length_a   1.000
_cell.length_b   1.000
_cell.length_c   1.000
_cell.angle_alpha   90.00
_cell.angle_beta   90.00
_cell.angle_gamma   90.00
#
_symmetry.space_group_name_H-M   'P 1'
#
loop_
_entity.id
_entity.type
_entity.pdbx_description
1 polymer ?
#
loop_
_entity_poly.entity_id
_entity_poly.type
_entity_poly.pdbx_seq_one_letter_code
_entity_poly.pdbx_strand_id
1 'polypeptide(L)'
;MNGTDVKAAVKRAAASVVIQWPDVIEADDLEQELWIWITESPSVRAKLVNGTMRDRHNLLVRKGHSVASATRKSNLRFAAEFHYSVDDAKAILGGDERGADSLDDLTEAMDQLRGRNPEQAEVIRRKYGEGEVLGTDAARKMLQRALVSLTDEMNRIVREKFDAYGGGPGSRKAISNQAAQAAIRV
;
A
#
# COMPACT_ATOMS: atom_id res chain seq x y z
N MET A 1 27.57 -9.64 24.34
CA MET A 1 27.26 -8.42 23.56
C MET A 1 25.99 -7.82 24.13
N ASN A 2 26.01 -6.54 24.53
CA ASN A 2 24.92 -5.91 25.29
C ASN A 2 23.74 -5.56 24.37
N GLY A 3 22.51 -5.60 24.91
CA GLY A 3 21.27 -5.29 24.17
C GLY A 3 21.26 -3.92 23.46
N THR A 4 22.17 -3.03 23.82
CA THR A 4 22.41 -1.73 23.19
C THR A 4 22.80 -1.82 21.71
N ASP A 5 23.59 -2.84 21.31
CA ASP A 5 24.05 -2.99 19.92
C ASP A 5 22.93 -3.44 18.96
N VAL A 6 22.04 -4.30 19.45
CA VAL A 6 20.86 -4.75 18.69
C VAL A 6 19.90 -3.59 18.51
N LYS A 7 19.70 -2.77 19.56
CA LYS A 7 18.85 -1.57 19.48
C LYS A 7 19.36 -0.59 18.42
N ALA A 8 20.65 -0.29 18.40
CA ALA A 8 21.22 0.59 17.38
C ALA A 8 21.08 -0.01 15.96
N ALA A 9 21.20 -1.32 15.81
CA ALA A 9 21.01 -2.00 14.53
C ALA A 9 19.56 -1.93 14.03
N VAL A 10 18.57 -2.10 14.92
CA VAL A 10 17.15 -1.97 14.59
C VAL A 10 16.83 -0.56 14.10
N LYS A 11 17.28 0.47 14.82
CA LYS A 11 17.08 1.88 14.43
C LYS A 11 17.61 2.19 13.03
N ARG A 12 18.86 1.76 12.75
CA ARG A 12 19.50 1.99 11.45
C ARG A 12 18.77 1.25 10.32
N ALA A 13 18.36 0.01 10.57
CA ALA A 13 17.62 -0.77 9.59
C ALA A 13 16.25 -0.13 9.29
N ALA A 14 15.52 0.32 10.32
CA ALA A 14 14.23 0.99 10.15
C ALA A 14 14.38 2.28 9.33
N ALA A 15 15.31 3.17 9.70
CA ALA A 15 15.59 4.39 8.94
C ALA A 15 15.96 4.10 7.46
N SER A 16 16.80 3.08 7.22
CA SER A 16 17.19 2.69 5.86
C SER A 16 16.04 2.16 5.02
N VAL A 17 15.04 1.53 5.65
CA VAL A 17 13.87 0.99 4.95
C VAL A 17 12.86 2.09 4.70
N VAL A 18 12.54 2.96 5.67
CA VAL A 18 11.52 4.00 5.49
C VAL A 18 11.87 4.99 4.38
N ILE A 19 13.16 5.31 4.17
CA ILE A 19 13.60 6.13 3.02
C ILE A 19 13.17 5.52 1.68
N GLN A 20 13.06 4.19 1.59
CA GLN A 20 12.62 3.47 0.38
C GLN A 20 11.11 3.23 0.34
N TRP A 21 10.39 3.56 1.41
CA TRP A 21 8.95 3.35 1.58
C TRP A 21 8.29 4.61 2.19
N PRO A 22 8.38 5.77 1.51
CA PRO A 22 7.78 7.01 2.01
C PRO A 22 6.26 6.83 2.17
N ASP A 23 5.70 7.43 3.23
CA ASP A 23 4.27 7.46 3.56
C ASP A 23 3.58 6.08 3.75
N VAL A 24 4.35 4.99 3.78
CA VAL A 24 3.83 3.63 3.99
C VAL A 24 3.87 3.23 5.46
N ILE A 25 4.98 3.51 6.13
CA ILE A 25 5.20 3.18 7.55
C ILE A 25 6.25 4.13 8.13
N GLU A 26 6.02 4.61 9.35
CA GLU A 26 6.97 5.46 10.06
C GLU A 26 8.14 4.65 10.63
N ALA A 27 9.27 5.32 10.86
CA ALA A 27 10.47 4.66 11.38
C ALA A 27 10.22 4.02 12.76
N ASP A 28 9.50 4.70 13.64
CA ASP A 28 9.20 4.22 14.99
C ASP A 28 8.26 2.98 14.97
N ASP A 29 7.30 2.94 14.05
CA ASP A 29 6.39 1.80 13.87
C ASP A 29 7.16 0.59 13.32
N LEU A 30 8.03 0.82 12.35
CA LEU A 30 8.88 -0.24 11.80
C LEU A 30 9.89 -0.76 12.84
N GLU A 31 10.44 0.10 13.69
CA GLU A 31 11.26 -0.31 14.83
C GLU A 31 10.47 -1.24 15.76
N GLN A 32 9.21 -0.90 16.08
CA GLN A 32 8.35 -1.70 16.95
C GLN A 32 8.06 -3.09 16.36
N GLU A 33 7.69 -3.16 15.09
CA GLU A 33 7.43 -4.43 14.39
C GLU A 33 8.67 -5.34 14.33
N LEU A 34 9.85 -4.75 14.11
CA LEU A 34 11.11 -5.49 14.18
C LEU A 34 11.37 -6.02 15.58
N TRP A 35 11.07 -5.25 16.63
CA TRP A 35 11.21 -5.71 18.01
C TRP A 35 10.26 -6.85 18.36
N ILE A 36 8.99 -6.79 17.94
CA ILE A 36 8.02 -7.88 18.12
C ILE A 36 8.54 -9.16 17.46
N TRP A 37 9.00 -9.06 16.21
CA TRP A 37 9.55 -10.23 15.50
C TRP A 37 10.76 -10.84 16.22
N ILE A 38 11.68 -10.00 16.73
CA ILE A 38 12.86 -10.45 17.48
C ILE A 38 12.45 -11.12 18.79
N THR A 39 11.45 -10.58 19.50
CA THR A 39 11.02 -11.13 20.78
C THR A 39 10.28 -12.46 20.62
N GLU A 40 9.53 -12.63 19.54
CA GLU A 40 8.80 -13.86 19.22
C GLU A 40 9.70 -14.96 18.63
N SER A 41 10.90 -14.61 18.12
CA SER A 41 11.78 -15.56 17.42
C SER A 41 13.12 -15.76 18.14
N PRO A 42 13.25 -16.77 19.04
CA PRO A 42 14.51 -17.06 19.73
C PRO A 42 15.69 -17.30 18.79
N SER A 43 15.46 -17.95 17.64
CA SER A 43 16.48 -18.23 16.62
C SER A 43 17.00 -16.95 15.94
N VAL A 44 16.12 -15.96 15.72
CA VAL A 44 16.48 -14.65 15.18
C VAL A 44 17.29 -13.88 16.21
N ARG A 45 16.86 -13.89 17.48
CA ARG A 45 17.61 -13.27 18.58
C ARG A 45 19.03 -13.82 18.67
N ALA A 46 19.20 -15.14 18.59
CA ALA A 46 20.51 -15.79 18.58
C ALA A 46 21.37 -15.34 17.38
N LYS A 47 20.79 -15.28 16.17
CA LYS A 47 21.46 -14.76 14.97
C LYS A 47 21.88 -13.30 15.11
N LEU A 48 21.07 -12.47 15.77
CA LEU A 48 21.39 -11.05 15.97
C LEU A 48 22.48 -10.85 17.04
N VAL A 49 22.50 -11.66 18.09
CA VAL A 49 23.54 -11.59 19.13
C VAL A 49 24.89 -12.11 18.61
N ASN A 50 24.86 -13.21 17.84
CA ASN A 50 26.08 -13.91 17.42
C ASN A 50 26.58 -13.50 16.03
N GLY A 51 25.72 -12.93 15.17
CA GLY A 51 26.08 -12.57 13.79
C GLY A 51 26.92 -11.30 13.68
N THR A 52 27.53 -11.05 12.53
CA THR A 52 28.31 -9.83 12.29
C THR A 52 27.40 -8.60 12.18
N MET A 53 27.98 -7.39 12.25
CA MET A 53 27.22 -6.15 12.04
C MET A 53 26.49 -6.14 10.68
N ARG A 54 27.15 -6.65 9.63
CA ARG A 54 26.59 -6.74 8.28
C ARG A 54 25.41 -7.73 8.23
N ASP A 55 25.57 -8.91 8.84
CA ASP A 55 24.51 -9.93 8.83
C ASP A 55 23.27 -9.45 9.57
N ARG A 56 23.46 -8.76 10.71
CA ARG A 56 22.36 -8.15 11.47
C ARG A 56 21.61 -7.14 10.61
N HIS A 57 22.34 -6.20 10.01
CA HIS A 57 21.77 -5.16 9.18
C HIS A 57 20.96 -5.77 8.02
N ASN A 58 21.55 -6.72 7.28
CA ASN A 58 20.88 -7.37 6.16
C ASN A 58 19.62 -8.13 6.57
N LEU A 59 19.68 -8.83 7.70
CA LEU A 59 18.55 -9.57 8.23
C LEU A 59 17.39 -8.64 8.61
N LEU A 60 17.72 -7.54 9.32
CA LEU A 60 16.74 -6.55 9.76
C LEU A 60 16.14 -5.78 8.58
N VAL A 61 16.95 -5.35 7.61
CA VAL A 61 16.47 -4.66 6.40
C VAL A 61 15.57 -5.58 5.57
N ARG A 62 15.93 -6.86 5.39
CA ARG A 62 15.07 -7.81 4.67
C ARG A 62 13.72 -7.98 5.37
N LYS A 63 13.71 -8.14 6.70
CA LYS A 63 12.45 -8.20 7.45
C LYS A 63 11.69 -6.88 7.36
N GLY A 64 12.38 -5.75 7.42
CA GLY A 64 11.79 -4.43 7.34
C GLY A 64 11.06 -4.20 6.02
N HIS A 65 11.66 -4.57 4.89
CA HIS A 65 10.98 -4.56 3.59
C HIS A 65 9.74 -5.46 3.57
N SER A 66 9.81 -6.64 4.20
CA SER A 66 8.64 -7.52 4.30
C SER A 66 7.52 -6.91 5.14
N VAL A 67 7.83 -6.19 6.22
CA VAL A 67 6.85 -5.47 7.05
C VAL A 67 6.27 -4.30 6.26
N ALA A 68 7.10 -3.43 5.69
CA ALA A 68 6.63 -2.29 4.89
C ALA A 68 5.74 -2.72 3.72
N SER A 69 6.11 -3.80 3.02
CA SER A 69 5.27 -4.39 1.98
C SER A 69 3.92 -4.86 2.52
N ALA A 70 3.89 -5.52 3.68
CA ALA A 70 2.66 -5.94 4.33
C ALA A 70 1.82 -4.76 4.84
N THR A 71 2.45 -3.70 5.35
CA THR A 71 1.78 -2.47 5.78
C THR A 71 1.17 -1.74 4.60
N ARG A 72 1.89 -1.57 3.49
CA ARG A 72 1.31 -1.06 2.22
C ARG A 72 0.08 -1.86 1.83
N LYS A 73 0.15 -3.19 1.89
CA LYS A 73 -0.98 -4.09 1.63
C LYS A 73 -2.12 -3.96 2.66
N SER A 74 -1.82 -3.62 3.90
CA SER A 74 -2.84 -3.33 4.93
C SER A 74 -3.42 -1.92 4.79
N ASN A 75 -2.67 -0.96 4.29
CA ASN A 75 -3.16 0.38 3.92
C ASN A 75 -4.08 0.26 2.71
N LEU A 76 -3.76 -0.61 1.75
CA LEU A 76 -4.70 -1.05 0.71
C LEU A 76 -5.97 -1.70 1.31
N ARG A 77 -5.90 -2.30 2.50
CA ARG A 77 -7.08 -2.80 3.22
C ARG A 77 -7.93 -1.67 3.83
N PHE A 78 -7.34 -0.52 4.21
CA PHE A 78 -8.09 0.70 4.48
C PHE A 78 -8.63 1.32 3.18
N ALA A 79 -7.94 1.08 2.06
CA ALA A 79 -8.45 1.45 0.74
C ALA A 79 -9.71 0.67 0.31
N ALA A 80 -10.11 -0.39 1.01
CA ALA A 80 -11.41 -1.05 0.79
C ALA A 80 -12.61 -0.16 1.16
N GLU A 81 -12.42 0.85 2.03
CA GLU A 81 -13.39 1.91 2.28
C GLU A 81 -13.09 3.18 1.46
N PHE A 82 -11.98 3.19 0.74
CA PHE A 82 -11.60 4.29 -0.13
C PHE A 82 -12.28 4.11 -1.48
N HIS A 83 -13.13 5.07 -1.82
CA HIS A 83 -13.67 5.25 -3.15
C HIS A 83 -13.10 6.53 -3.75
N TYR A 84 -12.72 6.48 -5.02
CA TYR A 84 -12.55 7.69 -5.79
C TYR A 84 -13.92 8.32 -6.03
N SER A 85 -14.02 9.61 -5.73
CA SER A 85 -15.05 10.46 -6.30
C SER A 85 -14.66 10.90 -7.71
N VAL A 86 -15.62 11.44 -8.45
CA VAL A 86 -15.35 12.07 -9.74
C VAL A 86 -14.38 13.25 -9.59
N ASP A 87 -14.43 13.96 -8.46
CA ASP A 87 -13.52 15.08 -8.23
C ASP A 87 -12.10 14.62 -7.91
N ASP A 88 -11.93 13.45 -7.29
CA ASP A 88 -10.60 12.82 -7.14
C ASP A 88 -10.02 12.45 -8.50
N ALA A 89 -10.80 11.81 -9.37
CA ALA A 89 -10.35 11.46 -10.72
C ALA A 89 -9.95 12.71 -11.53
N LYS A 90 -10.71 13.82 -11.41
CA LYS A 90 -10.33 15.10 -12.04
C LYS A 90 -9.05 15.68 -11.46
N ALA A 91 -8.85 15.57 -10.15
CA ALA A 91 -7.66 16.07 -9.48
C ALA A 91 -6.41 15.32 -9.98
N ILE A 92 -6.48 13.99 -10.03
CA ILE A 92 -5.38 13.14 -10.50
C ILE A 92 -5.10 13.36 -11.99
N LEU A 93 -6.14 13.48 -12.83
CA LEU A 93 -5.99 13.90 -14.23
C LEU A 93 -5.36 15.30 -14.39
N GLY A 94 -5.53 16.16 -13.39
CA GLY A 94 -4.92 17.49 -13.31
C GLY A 94 -3.50 17.49 -12.73
N GLY A 95 -2.96 16.34 -12.35
CA GLY A 95 -1.62 16.19 -11.77
C GLY A 95 -1.55 16.22 -10.24
N ASP A 96 -2.70 16.17 -9.53
CA ASP A 96 -2.75 16.05 -8.07
C ASP A 96 -2.64 14.57 -7.66
N GLU A 97 -1.48 14.18 -7.11
CA GLU A 97 -1.25 12.83 -6.61
C GLU A 97 -1.96 12.62 -5.26
N ARG A 98 -3.08 11.90 -5.26
CA ARG A 98 -3.83 11.56 -4.05
C ARG A 98 -3.45 10.17 -3.55
N GLY A 99 -2.24 10.08 -3.02
CA GLY A 99 -1.65 8.84 -2.50
C GLY A 99 -0.85 8.06 -3.54
N ALA A 100 0.02 7.18 -3.05
CA ALA A 100 1.09 6.56 -3.84
C ALA A 100 0.63 5.72 -5.04
N ASP A 101 -0.55 5.09 -4.97
CA ASP A 101 -1.04 4.20 -6.03
C ASP A 101 -2.06 4.89 -6.97
N SER A 102 -2.40 6.16 -6.74
CA SER A 102 -3.50 6.84 -7.45
C SER A 102 -3.25 7.07 -8.95
N LEU A 103 -2.01 7.33 -9.33
CA LEU A 103 -1.61 7.48 -10.73
C LEU A 103 -1.58 6.14 -11.47
N ASP A 104 -1.17 5.07 -10.77
CA ASP A 104 -1.18 3.71 -11.31
C ASP A 104 -2.63 3.25 -11.58
N ASP A 105 -3.53 3.48 -10.62
CA ASP A 105 -4.96 3.18 -10.76
C ASP A 105 -5.60 4.00 -11.89
N LEU A 106 -5.27 5.28 -12.02
CA LEU A 106 -5.73 6.13 -13.12
C LEU A 106 -5.23 5.61 -14.48
N THR A 107 -3.94 5.25 -14.56
CA THR A 107 -3.32 4.79 -15.81
C THR A 107 -3.99 3.50 -16.28
N GLU A 108 -4.14 2.54 -15.38
CA GLU A 108 -4.81 1.27 -15.67
C GLU A 108 -6.29 1.49 -16.03
N ALA A 109 -6.99 2.38 -15.32
CA ALA A 109 -8.39 2.71 -15.61
C ALA A 109 -8.56 3.38 -16.98
N MET A 110 -7.65 4.27 -17.37
CA MET A 110 -7.66 4.91 -18.69
C MET A 110 -7.45 3.91 -19.82
N ASP A 111 -6.57 2.92 -19.64
CA ASP A 111 -6.37 1.87 -20.64
C ASP A 111 -7.60 0.95 -20.75
N GLN A 112 -8.21 0.58 -19.62
CA GLN A 112 -9.44 -0.21 -19.61
C GLN A 112 -10.61 0.58 -20.24
N LEU A 113 -10.76 1.86 -19.92
CA LEU A 113 -11.75 2.74 -20.52
C LEU A 113 -11.52 2.90 -22.02
N ARG A 114 -10.28 3.05 -22.48
CA ARG A 114 -9.96 3.11 -23.92
C ARG A 114 -10.37 1.84 -24.64
N GLY A 115 -10.18 0.68 -24.02
CA GLY A 115 -10.61 -0.60 -24.59
C GLY A 115 -12.12 -0.75 -24.70
N ARG A 116 -12.89 -0.21 -23.74
CA ARG A 116 -14.36 -0.36 -23.68
C ARG A 116 -15.12 0.75 -24.39
N ASN A 117 -14.64 1.98 -24.26
CA ASN A 117 -15.25 3.18 -24.81
C ASN A 117 -14.17 4.17 -25.29
N PRO A 118 -13.65 3.98 -26.52
CA PRO A 118 -12.61 4.84 -27.08
C PRO A 118 -13.01 6.32 -27.14
N GLU A 119 -14.29 6.63 -27.40
CA GLU A 119 -14.78 8.01 -27.48
C GLU A 119 -14.69 8.74 -26.13
N GLN A 120 -15.01 8.04 -25.04
CA GLN A 120 -14.89 8.59 -23.69
C GLN A 120 -13.42 8.80 -23.30
N ALA A 121 -12.54 7.84 -23.61
CA ALA A 121 -11.12 8.00 -23.37
C ALA A 121 -10.54 9.18 -24.17
N GLU A 122 -10.99 9.35 -25.42
CA GLU A 122 -10.53 10.43 -26.29
C GLU A 122 -10.95 11.82 -25.79
N VAL A 123 -12.20 11.99 -25.33
CA VAL A 123 -12.62 13.29 -24.81
C VAL A 123 -11.87 13.68 -23.52
N ILE A 124 -11.50 12.69 -22.69
CA ILE A 124 -10.65 12.92 -21.51
C ILE A 124 -9.25 13.33 -21.95
N ARG A 125 -8.64 12.60 -22.90
CA ARG A 125 -7.30 12.90 -23.44
C ARG A 125 -7.22 14.31 -24.01
N ARG A 126 -8.19 14.71 -24.82
CA ARG A 126 -8.28 16.07 -25.39
C ARG A 126 -8.36 17.13 -24.29
N LYS A 127 -9.20 16.92 -23.27
CA LYS A 127 -9.39 17.89 -22.20
C LYS A 127 -8.17 18.02 -21.28
N TYR A 128 -7.64 16.91 -20.79
CA TYR A 128 -6.64 16.87 -19.72
C TYR A 128 -5.22 16.66 -20.23
N GLY A 129 -5.04 15.89 -21.31
CA GLY A 129 -3.73 15.68 -21.93
C GLY A 129 -3.32 16.78 -22.90
N GLU A 130 -4.26 17.32 -23.68
CA GLU A 130 -3.98 18.36 -24.70
C GLU A 130 -4.43 19.77 -24.26
N GLY A 131 -5.16 19.88 -23.14
CA GLY A 131 -5.66 21.16 -22.64
C GLY A 131 -6.78 21.78 -23.47
N GLU A 132 -7.47 21.00 -24.31
CA GLU A 132 -8.48 21.51 -25.23
C GLU A 132 -9.71 22.10 -24.50
N VAL A 133 -10.25 23.20 -25.04
CA VAL A 133 -11.52 23.78 -24.60
C VAL A 133 -12.67 23.15 -25.38
N LEU A 134 -13.50 22.36 -24.70
CA LEU A 134 -14.66 21.71 -25.30
C LEU A 134 -15.77 22.71 -25.64
N GLY A 135 -15.90 23.05 -26.92
CA GLY A 135 -16.80 24.09 -27.40
C GLY A 135 -18.29 23.72 -27.37
N THR A 136 -18.66 22.44 -27.52
CA THR A 136 -20.06 22.02 -27.67
C THR A 136 -20.66 21.44 -26.39
N ASP A 137 -21.97 21.63 -26.21
CA ASP A 137 -22.74 21.03 -25.10
C ASP A 137 -22.68 19.50 -25.13
N ALA A 138 -22.69 18.92 -26.33
CA ALA A 138 -22.55 17.48 -26.52
C ALA A 138 -21.19 16.98 -26.02
N ALA A 139 -20.09 17.67 -26.34
CA ALA A 139 -18.76 17.30 -25.86
C ALA A 139 -18.63 17.45 -24.34
N ARG A 140 -19.23 18.50 -23.75
CA ARG A 140 -19.23 18.69 -22.29
C ARG A 140 -20.01 17.60 -21.56
N LYS A 141 -21.17 17.18 -22.09
CA LYS A 141 -21.93 16.03 -21.56
C LYS A 141 -21.18 14.71 -21.73
N MET A 142 -20.48 14.54 -22.86
CA MET A 142 -19.63 13.37 -23.09
C MET A 142 -18.50 13.29 -22.06
N LEU A 143 -17.80 14.41 -21.83
CA LEU A 143 -16.75 14.49 -20.81
C LEU A 143 -17.28 14.14 -19.42
N GLN A 144 -18.44 14.66 -19.02
CA GLN A 144 -19.04 14.32 -17.72
C GLN A 144 -19.28 12.81 -17.57
N ARG A 145 -19.84 12.16 -18.61
CA ARG A 145 -20.06 10.71 -18.60
C ARG A 145 -18.75 9.92 -18.62
N ALA A 146 -17.77 10.40 -19.37
CA ALA A 146 -16.45 9.81 -19.44
C ALA A 146 -15.75 9.84 -18.08
N LEU A 147 -15.83 10.97 -17.35
CA LEU A 147 -15.27 11.11 -16.01
C LEU A 147 -15.93 10.16 -15.01
N VAL A 148 -17.26 10.01 -15.04
CA VAL A 148 -17.97 9.01 -14.21
C VAL A 148 -17.47 7.60 -14.53
N SER A 149 -17.41 7.26 -15.82
CA SER A 149 -16.98 5.91 -16.25
C SER A 149 -15.52 5.63 -15.87
N LEU A 150 -14.65 6.62 -15.97
CA LEU A 150 -13.26 6.53 -15.51
C LEU A 150 -13.19 6.27 -14.00
N THR A 151 -13.94 7.03 -13.20
CA THR A 151 -14.01 6.83 -11.75
C THR A 151 -14.52 5.45 -11.38
N ASP A 152 -15.53 4.94 -12.09
CA ASP A 152 -16.05 3.59 -11.89
C ASP A 152 -14.99 2.52 -12.20
N GLU A 153 -14.18 2.74 -13.24
CA GLU A 153 -13.07 1.86 -13.60
C GLU A 153 -11.94 1.90 -12.57
N MET A 154 -11.53 3.08 -12.09
CA MET A 154 -10.55 3.21 -11.01
C MET A 154 -11.03 2.48 -9.75
N ASN A 155 -12.28 2.69 -9.35
CA ASN A 155 -12.88 2.00 -8.21
C ASN A 155 -12.99 0.49 -8.43
N ARG A 156 -13.20 0.03 -9.67
CA ARG A 156 -13.20 -1.39 -10.00
C ARG A 156 -11.82 -2.00 -9.84
N ILE A 157 -10.78 -1.34 -10.32
CA ILE A 157 -9.39 -1.79 -10.18
C ILE A 157 -9.00 -1.93 -8.70
N VAL A 158 -9.34 -0.94 -7.86
CA VAL A 158 -9.09 -1.01 -6.41
C VAL A 158 -9.81 -2.23 -5.79
N ARG A 159 -11.06 -2.49 -6.18
CA ARG A 159 -11.81 -3.68 -5.73
C ARG A 159 -11.19 -4.99 -6.23
N GLU A 160 -10.79 -5.07 -7.50
CA GLU A 160 -10.16 -6.27 -8.07
C GLU A 160 -8.80 -6.56 -7.39
N LYS A 161 -8.00 -5.52 -7.14
CA LYS A 161 -6.74 -5.61 -6.37
C LYS A 161 -7.00 -6.09 -4.95
N PHE A 162 -8.10 -5.65 -4.33
CA PHE A 162 -8.54 -6.12 -3.02
C PHE A 162 -8.97 -7.60 -3.03
N ASP A 163 -9.83 -8.00 -3.96
CA ASP A 163 -10.35 -9.37 -4.08
C ASP A 163 -9.23 -10.37 -4.35
N ALA A 164 -8.27 -10.02 -5.22
CA ALA A 164 -7.09 -10.83 -5.51
C ALA A 164 -6.17 -11.04 -4.28
N TYR A 165 -6.29 -10.21 -3.25
CA TYR A 165 -5.42 -10.24 -2.07
C TYR A 165 -5.84 -11.27 -1.00
N GLY A 166 -7.13 -11.57 -0.85
CA GLY A 166 -7.62 -12.77 -0.15
C GLY A 166 -7.35 -12.92 1.37
N GLY A 167 -6.96 -11.89 2.14
CA GLY A 167 -6.72 -12.07 3.58
C GLY A 167 -6.67 -10.81 4.44
N GLY A 168 -7.76 -10.53 5.17
CA GLY A 168 -7.82 -9.45 6.18
C GLY A 168 -7.28 -9.87 7.57
N PRO A 169 -7.07 -8.94 8.51
CA PRO A 169 -6.46 -9.18 9.83
C PRO A 169 -7.38 -9.92 10.82
N GLY A 170 -8.58 -10.33 10.41
CA GLY A 170 -9.41 -11.29 11.15
C GLY A 170 -9.13 -12.76 10.80
N SER A 171 -8.23 -13.03 9.84
CA SER A 171 -7.97 -14.40 9.34
C SER A 171 -7.04 -15.22 10.23
N ARG A 172 -6.47 -14.63 11.30
CA ARG A 172 -5.85 -15.45 12.34
C ARG A 172 -6.99 -16.16 13.05
N LYS A 173 -7.14 -17.48 12.81
CA LYS A 173 -7.97 -18.36 13.65
C LYS A 173 -7.73 -17.95 15.11
N ALA A 174 -8.76 -17.39 15.75
CA ALA A 174 -8.71 -17.12 17.18
C ALA A 174 -8.39 -18.45 17.85
N ILE A 175 -7.19 -18.56 18.41
CA ILE A 175 -6.86 -19.68 19.29
C ILE A 175 -7.84 -19.54 20.44
N SER A 176 -8.85 -20.41 20.49
CA SER A 176 -9.86 -20.36 21.55
C SER A 176 -9.14 -20.40 22.90
N ASN A 177 -9.63 -19.62 23.87
CA ASN A 177 -9.06 -19.48 25.22
C ASN A 177 -8.75 -20.82 25.92
N GLN A 178 -9.37 -21.92 25.48
CA GLN A 178 -9.11 -23.28 25.95
C GLN A 178 -7.67 -23.77 25.69
N ALA A 179 -7.00 -23.31 24.62
CA ALA A 179 -5.61 -23.69 24.32
C ALA A 179 -4.58 -22.84 25.10
N ALA A 180 -4.95 -21.63 25.54
CA ALA A 180 -4.07 -20.78 26.35
C ALA A 180 -3.96 -21.24 27.81
N GLN A 181 -5.02 -21.84 28.37
CA GLN A 181 -5.01 -22.34 29.75
C GLN A 181 -4.22 -23.65 29.95
N ALA A 182 -3.95 -24.41 28.89
CA ALA A 182 -3.13 -25.62 28.99
C ALA A 182 -1.62 -25.34 29.10
N ALA A 183 -1.17 -24.14 28.72
CA ALA A 183 0.26 -23.78 28.70
C ALA A 183 0.77 -23.14 30.02
N ILE A 184 -0.11 -22.86 30.99
CA ILE A 184 0.23 -22.16 32.25
C ILE A 184 0.29 -23.10 33.47
N ARG A 185 0.12 -24.42 33.28
CA ARG A 185 0.39 -25.42 34.31
C ARG A 185 1.53 -26.34 33.89
N VAL A 186 2.77 -25.87 34.11
CA VAL A 186 3.94 -26.71 34.42
C VAL A 186 4.67 -26.03 35.56
#